data_AF-A0ABD5IRM1-F1
#
_entry.id   AF-A0ABD5IRM1-F1
#
_cell.length_a   1.000
_cell.length_b   1.000
_cell.length_c   1.000
_cell.angle_alpha   90.00
_cell.angle_beta   90.00
_cell.angle_gamma   90.00
#
_symmetry.space_group_name_H-M   'P 1'
#
loop_
_entity.id
_entity.type
_entity.pdbx_description
1 polymer ?
#
loop_
_entity_poly.entity_id
_entity_poly.type
_entity_poly.pdbx_seq_one_letter_code
_entity_poly.pdbx_strand_id
1 'polypeptide(L)'
;MCKTVIGFGSPNKAGTHDVHGAALGAAEVAATREALGWKYAAFEIPQDIYAQWDAKEAGQAKEAAWNDKFAAYAKAFPEQAAEFKRRMKGELPADWKADAKAFVEKLQANPANIASRKASQNALEAFGKVLPEFLGGSADLAPSNLTMWSGSKALNVDPAGNYIHYGVREFG
;
A
#
# COMPACT_ATOMS: atom_id res chain seq x y z
N MET A 1 -20.88 5.55 7.60
CA MET A 1 -21.58 4.25 7.47
C MET A 1 -22.55 4.34 6.31
N CYS A 2 -22.52 3.40 5.36
CA CYS A 2 -23.47 3.35 4.24
C CYS A 2 -24.52 2.28 4.52
N LYS A 3 -25.78 2.65 4.66
CA LYS A 3 -26.89 1.68 4.77
C LYS A 3 -27.19 1.11 3.39
N THR A 4 -26.99 -0.17 3.19
CA THR A 4 -27.28 -0.88 1.93
C THR A 4 -28.18 -2.10 2.19
N VAL A 5 -28.66 -2.70 1.10
CA VAL A 5 -29.31 -4.02 1.14
C VAL A 5 -28.43 -4.98 0.34
N ILE A 6 -27.92 -6.03 0.99
CA ILE A 6 -27.12 -7.04 0.28
C ILE A 6 -27.98 -7.70 -0.80
N GLY A 7 -27.44 -7.86 -2.01
CA GLY A 7 -28.19 -8.38 -3.16
C GLY A 7 -29.33 -7.47 -3.63
N PHE A 8 -29.27 -6.16 -3.39
CA PHE A 8 -30.26 -5.19 -3.86
C PHE A 8 -30.68 -5.46 -5.33
N GLY A 9 -31.98 -5.53 -5.56
CA GLY A 9 -32.58 -5.88 -6.85
C GLY A 9 -33.14 -7.31 -6.90
N SER A 10 -32.61 -8.25 -6.12
CA SER A 10 -33.15 -9.63 -6.04
C SER A 10 -34.44 -9.67 -5.23
N PRO A 11 -35.61 -9.97 -5.84
CA PRO A 11 -36.89 -9.89 -5.11
C PRO A 11 -37.00 -10.91 -3.97
N ASN A 12 -36.42 -12.10 -4.14
CA ASN A 12 -36.60 -13.20 -3.18
C ASN A 12 -35.42 -13.38 -2.23
N LYS A 13 -34.24 -12.82 -2.55
CA LYS A 13 -33.03 -13.03 -1.75
C LYS A 13 -32.35 -11.74 -1.27
N ALA A 14 -32.77 -10.55 -1.73
CA ALA A 14 -32.21 -9.30 -1.20
C ALA A 14 -32.41 -9.22 0.32
N GLY A 15 -31.35 -8.84 1.05
CA GLY A 15 -31.37 -8.74 2.50
C GLY A 15 -31.20 -10.06 3.26
N THR A 16 -31.02 -11.20 2.56
CA THR A 16 -30.76 -12.51 3.20
C THR A 16 -29.29 -12.90 3.12
N HIS A 17 -28.87 -13.93 3.87
CA HIS A 17 -27.50 -14.45 3.77
C HIS A 17 -27.26 -15.28 2.49
N ASP A 18 -28.32 -15.72 1.80
CA ASP A 18 -28.21 -16.62 0.65
C ASP A 18 -27.57 -15.94 -0.57
N VAL A 19 -27.63 -14.62 -0.66
CA VAL A 19 -26.95 -13.83 -1.71
C VAL A 19 -25.45 -13.64 -1.46
N HIS A 20 -24.94 -14.05 -0.30
CA HIS A 20 -23.57 -13.73 0.11
C HIS A 20 -22.51 -14.47 -0.72
N GLY A 21 -22.69 -15.79 -0.91
CA GLY A 21 -21.61 -16.65 -1.42
C GLY A 21 -22.07 -17.73 -2.40
N ALA A 22 -23.32 -17.69 -2.85
CA ALA A 22 -23.87 -18.63 -3.82
C ALA A 22 -24.47 -17.90 -5.02
N ALA A 23 -24.43 -18.53 -6.19
CA ALA A 23 -25.11 -18.01 -7.37
C ALA A 23 -26.62 -17.87 -7.10
N LEU A 24 -27.25 -16.80 -7.61
CA LEU A 24 -28.67 -16.56 -7.42
C LEU A 24 -29.54 -17.66 -8.03
N GLY A 25 -29.10 -18.24 -9.15
CA GLY A 25 -29.85 -19.19 -9.97
C GLY A 25 -30.60 -18.49 -11.11
N ALA A 26 -30.83 -19.18 -12.23
CA ALA A 26 -31.36 -18.57 -13.45
C ALA A 26 -32.71 -17.87 -13.27
N ALA A 27 -33.63 -18.48 -12.52
CA ALA A 27 -34.95 -17.90 -12.23
C ALA A 27 -34.82 -16.60 -11.43
N GLU A 28 -33.98 -16.59 -10.39
CA GLU A 28 -33.78 -15.40 -9.56
C GLU A 28 -33.05 -14.29 -10.33
N VAL A 29 -32.11 -14.65 -11.21
CA VAL A 29 -31.42 -13.71 -12.11
C VAL A 29 -32.40 -13.05 -13.09
N ALA A 30 -33.38 -13.79 -13.61
CA ALA A 30 -34.43 -13.23 -14.45
C ALA A 30 -35.31 -12.24 -13.67
N ALA A 31 -35.81 -12.64 -12.50
CA ALA A 31 -36.61 -11.77 -11.63
C ALA A 31 -35.85 -10.50 -11.18
N THR A 32 -34.54 -10.63 -10.93
CA THR A 32 -33.67 -9.50 -10.59
C THR A 32 -33.52 -8.51 -11.74
N ARG A 33 -33.37 -8.99 -12.98
CA ARG A 33 -33.32 -8.13 -14.17
C ARG A 33 -34.62 -7.34 -14.33
N GLU A 34 -35.77 -8.00 -14.15
CA GLU A 34 -37.08 -7.34 -14.20
C GLU A 34 -37.22 -6.26 -13.13
N ALA A 35 -36.88 -6.56 -11.88
CA ALA A 35 -36.94 -5.61 -10.77
C ALA A 35 -36.01 -4.40 -10.94
N LEU A 36 -34.85 -4.57 -11.57
CA LEU A 36 -33.90 -3.49 -11.87
C LEU A 36 -34.19 -2.75 -13.18
N GLY A 37 -35.16 -3.21 -13.97
CA GLY A 37 -35.38 -2.69 -15.33
C GLY A 37 -34.20 -2.95 -16.28
N TRP A 38 -33.38 -3.97 -15.99
CA TRP A 38 -32.20 -4.32 -16.78
C TRP A 38 -32.55 -5.26 -17.93
N LYS A 39 -32.65 -4.70 -19.14
CA LYS A 39 -33.11 -5.42 -20.35
C LYS A 39 -32.02 -6.17 -21.13
N TYR A 40 -30.74 -5.97 -20.80
CA TYR A 40 -29.63 -6.53 -21.58
C TYR A 40 -29.30 -7.96 -21.16
N ALA A 41 -28.86 -8.77 -22.12
CA ALA A 41 -28.49 -10.16 -21.93
C ALA A 41 -27.28 -10.32 -20.99
N ALA A 42 -26.90 -11.57 -20.72
CA ALA A 42 -25.68 -11.84 -19.97
C ALA A 42 -24.46 -11.30 -20.72
N PHE A 43 -23.66 -10.48 -20.04
CA PHE A 43 -22.44 -9.83 -20.58
C PHE A 43 -22.68 -8.86 -21.74
N GLU A 44 -23.93 -8.50 -22.02
CA GLU A 44 -24.27 -7.43 -22.97
C GLU A 44 -24.31 -6.10 -22.22
N ILE A 45 -23.43 -5.17 -22.61
CA ILE A 45 -23.42 -3.79 -22.14
C ILE A 45 -23.51 -2.89 -23.38
N PRO A 46 -24.53 -2.03 -23.48
CA PRO A 46 -24.70 -1.16 -24.63
C PRO A 46 -23.64 -0.04 -24.66
N GLN A 47 -23.41 0.51 -25.85
CA GLN A 47 -22.33 1.48 -26.07
C GLN A 47 -22.52 2.80 -25.31
N ASP A 48 -23.75 3.23 -25.06
CA ASP A 48 -24.06 4.44 -24.29
C ASP A 48 -23.69 4.29 -22.81
N ILE A 49 -23.86 3.10 -22.23
CA ILE A 49 -23.39 2.79 -20.89
C ILE A 49 -21.86 2.77 -20.88
N TYR A 50 -21.22 2.11 -21.85
CA TYR A 50 -19.75 2.15 -21.95
C TYR A 50 -19.21 3.57 -22.05
N ALA A 51 -19.82 4.43 -22.86
CA ALA A 51 -19.39 5.82 -23.03
C ALA A 51 -19.49 6.64 -21.73
N GLN A 52 -20.49 6.38 -20.88
CA GLN A 52 -20.64 7.04 -19.57
C GLN A 52 -19.63 6.53 -18.53
N TRP A 53 -19.20 5.27 -18.65
CA TRP A 53 -18.25 4.63 -17.73
C TRP A 53 -16.80 4.73 -18.19
N ASP A 54 -16.55 5.09 -19.45
CA ASP A 54 -15.20 5.20 -19.98
C ASP A 54 -14.43 6.31 -19.27
N ALA A 55 -13.41 5.91 -18.53
CA ALA A 55 -12.52 6.81 -17.82
C ALA A 55 -11.13 6.87 -18.47
N LYS A 56 -10.93 6.32 -19.68
CA LYS A 56 -9.60 6.21 -20.28
C LYS A 56 -9.06 7.59 -20.62
N GLU A 57 -9.84 8.41 -21.30
CA GLU A 57 -9.44 9.77 -21.66
C GLU A 57 -9.21 10.63 -20.41
N ALA A 58 -10.15 10.59 -19.46
CA ALA A 58 -10.03 11.32 -18.21
C ALA A 58 -8.82 10.86 -17.36
N GLY A 59 -8.53 9.56 -17.34
CA GLY A 59 -7.37 8.97 -16.67
C GLY A 59 -6.07 9.39 -17.34
N GLN A 60 -5.98 9.26 -18.67
CA GLN A 60 -4.83 9.67 -19.46
C GLN A 60 -4.53 11.17 -19.27
N ALA A 61 -5.55 12.03 -19.29
CA ALA A 61 -5.38 13.46 -19.10
C ALA A 61 -4.82 13.79 -17.70
N LYS A 62 -5.34 13.13 -16.66
CA LYS A 62 -4.85 13.29 -15.28
C LYS A 62 -3.41 12.80 -15.12
N GLU A 63 -3.09 11.65 -15.72
CA GLU A 63 -1.74 11.08 -15.67
C GLU A 63 -0.74 11.92 -16.46
N ALA A 64 -1.09 12.39 -17.65
CA ALA A 64 -0.27 13.31 -18.45
C ALA A 64 0.03 14.59 -17.67
N ALA A 65 -0.98 15.21 -17.05
CA ALA A 65 -0.79 16.38 -16.21
C ALA A 65 0.10 16.10 -14.98
N TRP A 66 0.07 14.90 -14.43
CA TRP A 66 0.97 14.49 -13.36
C TRP A 66 2.40 14.27 -13.86
N ASN A 67 2.58 13.66 -15.02
CA ASN A 67 3.88 13.44 -15.65
C ASN A 67 4.59 14.77 -15.93
N ASP A 68 3.87 15.78 -16.40
CA ASP A 68 4.43 17.13 -16.60
C ASP A 68 4.89 17.76 -15.27
N LYS A 69 4.08 17.64 -14.22
CA LYS A 69 4.46 18.09 -12.86
C LYS A 69 5.69 17.36 -12.35
N PHE A 70 5.78 16.05 -12.59
CA PHE A 70 6.90 15.25 -12.15
C PHE A 70 8.18 15.54 -12.96
N ALA A 71 8.06 15.85 -14.25
CA ALA A 71 9.17 16.30 -15.08
C ALA A 71 9.72 17.65 -14.58
N ALA A 72 8.84 18.60 -14.28
CA ALA A 72 9.22 19.89 -13.68
C ALA A 72 9.89 19.70 -12.31
N TYR A 73 9.33 18.81 -11.47
CA TYR A 73 9.90 18.43 -10.19
C TYR A 73 11.31 17.82 -10.34
N ALA A 74 11.50 16.89 -11.28
CA ALA A 74 12.79 16.26 -11.52
C ALA A 74 13.87 17.23 -12.01
N LYS A 75 13.48 18.29 -12.72
CA LYS A 75 14.41 19.35 -13.11
C LYS A 75 14.83 20.22 -11.90
N ALA A 76 13.90 20.50 -11.00
CA ALA A 76 14.16 21.33 -9.81
C ALA A 76 14.83 20.54 -8.66
N PHE A 77 14.56 19.25 -8.56
CA PHE A 77 14.96 18.36 -7.46
C PHE A 77 15.48 17.02 -8.01
N PRO A 78 16.62 17.02 -8.73
CA PRO A 78 17.09 15.84 -9.46
C PRO A 78 17.37 14.64 -8.54
N GLU A 79 17.97 14.86 -7.37
CA GLU A 79 18.28 13.80 -6.40
C GLU A 79 17.00 13.20 -5.81
N GLN A 80 16.06 14.03 -5.37
CA GLN A 80 14.81 13.58 -4.77
C GLN A 80 13.90 12.89 -5.79
N ALA A 81 13.91 13.33 -7.05
CA ALA A 81 13.19 12.65 -8.12
C ALA A 81 13.79 11.29 -8.49
N ALA A 82 15.12 11.17 -8.45
CA ALA A 82 15.80 9.89 -8.61
C ALA A 82 15.42 8.94 -7.45
N GLU A 83 15.46 9.43 -6.21
CA GLU A 83 15.05 8.66 -5.03
C GLU A 83 13.57 8.25 -5.09
N PHE A 84 12.67 9.15 -5.49
CA PHE A 84 11.26 8.82 -5.68
C PHE A 84 11.07 7.70 -6.71
N LYS A 85 11.71 7.81 -7.88
CA LYS A 85 11.65 6.77 -8.92
C LYS A 85 12.17 5.43 -8.42
N ARG A 86 13.34 5.41 -7.78
CA ARG A 86 13.96 4.21 -7.22
C ARG A 86 13.01 3.51 -6.25
N ARG A 87 12.46 4.26 -5.29
CA ARG A 87 11.55 3.75 -4.25
C ARG A 87 10.23 3.24 -4.83
N MET A 88 9.64 3.96 -5.79
CA MET A 88 8.40 3.53 -6.45
C MET A 88 8.56 2.25 -7.27
N LYS A 89 9.78 1.92 -7.71
CA LYS A 89 10.11 0.65 -8.37
C LYS A 89 10.46 -0.48 -7.40
N GLY A 90 10.63 -0.19 -6.11
CA GLY A 90 11.13 -1.15 -5.14
C GLY A 90 12.61 -1.54 -5.35
N GLU A 91 13.39 -0.68 -6.02
CA GLU A 91 14.82 -0.90 -6.23
C GLU A 91 15.60 -0.45 -4.98
N LEU A 92 16.62 -1.22 -4.57
CA LEU A 92 17.53 -0.83 -3.48
C LEU A 92 18.59 0.17 -3.98
N PRO A 93 19.26 0.93 -3.09
CA PRO A 93 20.42 1.74 -3.45
C PRO A 93 21.49 0.90 -4.17
N ALA A 94 22.18 1.48 -5.15
CA ALA A 94 23.17 0.77 -5.97
C ALA A 94 24.27 0.11 -5.12
N ASP A 95 24.73 0.80 -4.08
CA ASP A 95 25.82 0.36 -3.21
C ASP A 95 25.36 -0.55 -2.06
N TRP A 96 24.05 -0.81 -1.94
CA TRP A 96 23.45 -1.58 -0.83
C TRP A 96 24.18 -2.89 -0.53
N LYS A 97 24.50 -3.68 -1.57
CA LYS A 97 25.16 -4.99 -1.39
C LYS A 97 26.57 -4.83 -0.82
N ALA A 98 27.31 -3.81 -1.26
CA ALA A 98 28.66 -3.55 -0.78
C ALA A 98 28.62 -3.06 0.67
N ASP A 99 27.75 -2.11 0.99
CA ASP A 99 27.59 -1.54 2.32
C ASP A 99 27.14 -2.59 3.34
N ALA A 100 26.15 -3.42 2.99
CA ALA A 100 25.68 -4.50 3.84
C ALA A 100 26.78 -5.55 4.11
N LYS A 101 27.57 -5.90 3.08
CA LYS A 101 28.69 -6.84 3.23
C LYS A 101 29.77 -6.28 4.14
N ALA A 102 30.16 -5.02 3.91
CA ALA A 102 31.17 -4.34 4.74
C ALA A 102 30.74 -4.26 6.21
N PHE A 103 29.44 -4.02 6.47
CA PHE A 103 28.89 -4.03 7.82
C PHE A 103 29.01 -5.42 8.48
N VAL A 104 28.67 -6.49 7.77
CA VAL A 104 28.78 -7.86 8.27
C VAL A 104 30.24 -8.26 8.54
N GLU A 105 31.15 -7.96 7.61
CA GLU A 105 32.59 -8.21 7.76
C GLU A 105 33.17 -7.48 8.98
N LYS A 106 32.76 -6.22 9.19
CA LYS A 106 33.12 -5.45 10.37
C LYS A 106 32.65 -6.12 11.66
N LEU A 107 31.42 -6.63 11.72
CA LEU A 107 30.92 -7.34 12.90
C LEU A 107 31.70 -8.63 13.17
N GLN A 108 32.02 -9.39 12.13
CA GLN A 108 32.81 -10.61 12.26
C GLN A 108 34.23 -10.35 12.78
N ALA A 109 34.85 -9.24 12.34
CA ALA A 109 36.17 -8.81 12.80
C ALA A 109 36.15 -8.23 14.22
N ASN A 110 34.98 -7.84 14.75
CA ASN A 110 34.84 -7.20 16.06
C ASN A 110 33.76 -7.92 16.88
N PRO A 111 34.05 -9.11 17.44
CA PRO A 111 33.07 -9.88 18.20
C PRO A 111 32.50 -9.10 19.38
N ALA A 112 31.18 -9.18 19.56
CA ALA A 112 30.47 -8.57 20.68
C ALA A 112 29.48 -9.58 21.29
N ASN A 113 29.49 -9.70 22.62
CA ASN A 113 28.51 -10.52 23.34
C ASN A 113 27.26 -9.70 23.63
N ILE A 114 26.32 -9.68 22.69
CA ILE A 114 25.06 -8.94 22.78
C ILE A 114 23.87 -9.82 22.39
N ALA A 115 22.69 -9.53 22.94
CA ALA A 115 21.46 -10.21 22.51
C ALA A 115 21.12 -9.88 21.05
N SER A 116 20.55 -10.83 20.31
CA SER A 116 20.18 -10.66 18.90
C SER A 116 19.19 -9.50 18.67
N ARG A 117 18.30 -9.20 19.62
CA ARG A 117 17.45 -7.98 19.56
C ARG A 117 18.26 -6.69 19.52
N LYS A 118 19.39 -6.64 20.24
CA LYS A 118 20.31 -5.49 20.22
C LYS A 118 21.11 -5.48 18.92
N ALA A 119 21.51 -6.64 18.42
CA ALA A 119 22.13 -6.76 17.10
C ALA A 119 21.18 -6.30 15.98
N SER A 120 19.89 -6.60 16.08
CA SER A 120 18.83 -6.09 15.18
C SER A 120 18.75 -4.57 15.21
N GLN A 121 18.74 -3.95 16.39
CA GLN A 121 18.80 -2.48 16.51
C GLN A 121 20.07 -1.89 15.89
N ASN A 122 21.22 -2.54 16.07
CA ASN A 122 22.47 -2.10 15.45
C ASN A 122 22.42 -2.18 13.91
N ALA A 123 21.73 -3.18 13.35
CA ALA A 123 21.49 -3.27 11.92
C ALA A 123 20.51 -2.18 11.44
N LEU A 124 19.44 -1.88 12.19
CA LEU A 124 18.55 -0.75 11.90
C LEU A 124 19.29 0.59 11.91
N GLU A 125 20.22 0.79 12.87
CA GLU A 125 21.07 1.97 12.95
C GLU A 125 22.05 2.10 11.77
N ALA A 126 22.54 0.99 11.24
CA ALA A 126 23.40 0.98 10.06
C ALA A 126 22.59 1.21 8.78
N PHE A 127 21.52 0.46 8.57
CA PHE A 127 20.75 0.45 7.33
C PHE A 127 19.77 1.60 7.22
N GLY A 128 19.24 2.13 8.32
CA GLY A 128 18.34 3.29 8.31
C GLY A 128 18.98 4.56 7.74
N LYS A 129 20.32 4.63 7.74
CA LYS A 129 21.08 5.74 7.13
C LYS A 129 21.12 5.69 5.61
N VAL A 130 20.94 4.50 5.02
CA VAL A 130 21.05 4.27 3.57
C VAL A 130 19.74 3.81 2.93
N LEU A 131 18.74 3.44 3.74
CA LEU A 131 17.39 3.05 3.31
C LEU A 131 16.35 4.09 3.76
N PRO A 132 16.26 5.25 3.07
CA PRO A 132 15.23 6.26 3.37
C PRO A 132 13.79 5.75 3.14
N GLU A 133 13.61 4.62 2.48
CA GLU A 133 12.33 3.92 2.32
C GLU A 133 11.82 3.20 3.56
N PHE A 134 12.61 3.10 4.64
CA PHE A 134 12.12 2.49 5.87
C PHE A 134 10.88 3.20 6.40
N LEU A 135 9.84 2.42 6.63
CA LEU A 135 8.67 2.78 7.40
C LEU A 135 8.45 1.68 8.43
N GLY A 136 9.11 1.83 9.57
CA GLY A 136 9.11 0.83 10.64
C GLY A 136 8.15 1.17 11.77
N GLY A 137 8.08 0.31 12.79
CA GLY A 137 7.32 0.61 13.99
C GLY A 137 7.33 -0.53 15.02
N SER A 138 6.54 -0.38 16.07
CA SER A 138 6.31 -1.44 17.05
C SER A 138 4.91 -1.36 17.64
N ALA A 139 4.35 -2.52 17.98
CA ALA A 139 3.12 -2.64 18.73
C ALA A 139 3.36 -2.38 20.23
N ASP A 140 3.57 -1.11 20.59
CA ASP A 140 3.83 -0.62 21.96
C ASP A 140 5.07 -1.23 22.67
N LEU A 141 5.91 -1.94 21.93
CA LEU A 141 7.09 -2.64 22.45
C LEU A 141 8.40 -2.05 21.94
N ALA A 142 8.41 -0.79 21.48
CA ALA A 142 9.61 -0.13 20.96
C ALA A 142 10.86 -0.26 21.85
N PRO A 143 10.81 -0.02 23.18
CA PRO A 143 11.98 -0.18 24.06
C PRO A 143 12.38 -1.65 24.30
N SER A 144 11.46 -2.61 24.09
CA SER A 144 11.70 -4.05 24.31
C SER A 144 12.21 -4.77 23.06
N ASN A 145 11.60 -4.46 21.91
CA ASN A 145 11.92 -5.00 20.60
C ASN A 145 13.11 -4.25 19.97
N LEU A 146 13.43 -3.06 20.45
CA LEU A 146 14.54 -2.21 20.01
C LEU A 146 14.44 -1.80 18.54
N THR A 147 13.25 -1.35 18.10
CA THR A 147 12.99 -1.01 16.70
C THR A 147 13.29 0.45 16.34
N MET A 148 13.59 1.30 17.31
CA MET A 148 14.01 2.68 17.05
C MET A 148 15.53 2.77 16.88
N TRP A 149 15.95 3.54 15.88
CA TRP A 149 17.32 3.94 15.62
C TRP A 149 17.45 5.46 15.71
N SER A 150 18.66 6.01 15.67
CA SER A 150 18.94 7.43 15.93
C SER A 150 18.17 8.41 15.02
N GLY A 151 17.84 8.00 13.79
CA GLY A 151 17.05 8.78 12.83
C GLY A 151 15.58 8.38 12.74
N SER A 152 15.07 7.59 13.70
CA SER A 152 13.64 7.32 13.79
C SER A 152 12.85 8.58 14.14
N LYS A 153 11.87 8.92 13.32
CA LYS A 153 10.94 10.03 13.52
C LYS A 153 9.51 9.52 13.43
N ALA A 154 8.73 9.74 14.48
CA ALA A 154 7.36 9.22 14.57
C ALA A 154 6.40 10.02 13.68
N LEU A 155 5.56 9.33 12.88
CA LEU A 155 4.63 9.96 11.93
C LEU A 155 3.56 10.83 12.60
N ASN A 156 3.19 10.52 13.84
CA ASN A 156 2.25 11.33 14.62
C ASN A 156 2.88 12.63 15.18
N VAL A 157 4.19 12.82 14.99
CA VAL A 157 4.93 14.05 15.36
C VAL A 157 5.39 14.79 14.11
N ASP A 158 5.97 14.07 13.15
CA ASP A 158 6.44 14.60 11.86
C ASP A 158 5.86 13.73 10.73
N PRO A 159 4.95 14.25 9.87
CA PRO A 159 4.35 13.47 8.79
C PRO A 159 5.36 13.05 7.70
N ALA A 160 6.56 13.62 7.68
CA ALA A 160 7.67 13.16 6.84
C ALA A 160 8.58 12.13 7.55
N GLY A 161 8.18 11.65 8.73
CA GLY A 161 8.89 10.64 9.50
C GLY A 161 8.88 9.23 8.88
N ASN A 162 9.45 8.28 9.61
CA ASN A 162 9.74 6.91 9.16
C ASN A 162 9.39 5.84 10.22
N TYR A 163 8.68 6.23 11.28
CA TYR A 163 8.34 5.35 12.39
C TYR A 163 6.86 5.45 12.79
N ILE A 164 6.25 4.31 13.09
CA ILE A 164 4.86 4.18 13.49
C ILE A 164 4.79 3.60 14.92
N HIS A 165 4.16 4.35 15.82
CA HIS A 165 3.68 3.82 17.10
C HIS A 165 2.32 3.15 16.86
N TYR A 166 2.33 1.84 16.58
CA TYR A 166 1.10 1.10 16.24
C TYR A 166 0.12 0.98 17.42
N GLY A 167 0.62 1.11 18.66
CA GLY A 167 -0.09 0.71 19.88
C GLY A 167 -0.19 -0.82 19.99
N VAL A 168 -0.92 -1.34 20.97
CA VAL A 168 -1.10 -2.81 21.15
C VAL A 168 -2.07 -3.34 20.08
N ARG A 169 -1.56 -3.47 18.84
CA ARG A 169 -2.34 -3.78 17.62
C ARG A 169 -1.52 -4.64 16.67
N GLU A 170 -1.18 -5.84 17.08
CA GLU A 170 -0.34 -6.76 16.31
C GLU A 170 -1.01 -7.22 15.00
N PHE A 171 -2.34 -7.26 14.96
CA PHE A 171 -3.10 -7.70 13.78
C PHE A 171 -3.49 -6.56 12.81
N GLY A 172 -3.45 -5.31 13.27
CA GLY A 172 -4.05 -4.16 12.58
C GLY A 172 -3.46 -3.79 11.23
#